data_AF-A0A7C1J2L1-F1
#
_entry.id   AF-A0A7C1J2L1-F1
#
_cell.length_a   1.000
_cell.length_b   1.000
_cell.length_c   1.000
_cell.angle_alpha   90.00
_cell.angle_beta   90.00
_cell.angle_gamma   90.00
#
_symmetry.space_group_name_H-M   'P 1'
#
loop_
_entity.id
_entity.type
_entity.pdbx_description
1 polymer ?
#
loop_
_entity_poly.entity_id
_entity_poly.type
_entity_poly.pdbx_seq_one_letter_code
_entity_poly.pdbx_strand_id
1 'polypeptide(L)'
;MHTRFSSNRSPALWLGGAIGLAAIALGAALGFVGPLITAGALLGLLAALVVMSRMEFAVWAVIAVIFILPFGSLPFKVVFTPTFLDLALLAVMVIYAWQWMRAERRQVTVTPAHLPILAFLALCVFSFVAGLPNGPLTSNLIRQFAEMLLSVLLALVLVDVLDRRAALLRLTRIILLGGALAALIGIGLYALPDAVAEQLLTQLDVFGYPAGGVIRYIEDNPNLAERAIATSVDPNAFGGTLAMLGALLAPQLLVQKPLLGSRLLTYGAFGLVVVCLVLTFSRGAMAALLAGLLLIAAARYRWIFGLLALGGGVFLLLPFTQDYVQRFVEGLQGQDLATQMRFGEYKDALTLIGRYPWLGVGFSGAPENDIYLGVSNAYLLMASKMGLVGLMVFLLAVGVVLGWAIVRRRAIYADENLTAIWLGLLAGLVAALTVGIFDHYFFNLAFQAAGALFWIFIGLALAATRLAAEA
;
A
#
# COMPACT_ATOMS: atom_id res chain seq x y z
N MET A 1 44.61 53.68 -8.92
CA MET A 1 44.15 52.79 -10.01
C MET A 1 44.83 51.45 -9.82
N HIS A 2 44.11 50.40 -9.40
CA HIS A 2 44.41 48.96 -9.53
C HIS A 2 43.55 48.17 -8.53
N THR A 3 42.25 48.08 -8.82
CA THR A 3 41.34 47.10 -8.23
C THR A 3 41.63 45.74 -8.87
N ARG A 4 42.24 44.83 -8.09
CA ARG A 4 42.37 43.41 -8.47
C ARG A 4 40.97 42.79 -8.52
N PHE A 5 40.49 42.54 -9.74
CA PHE A 5 39.42 41.56 -9.96
C PHE A 5 39.96 40.18 -9.59
N SER A 6 39.72 39.72 -8.36
CA SER A 6 39.89 38.30 -8.01
C SER A 6 38.84 37.52 -8.79
N SER A 7 39.27 36.98 -9.93
CA SER A 7 38.41 36.21 -10.82
C SER A 7 37.87 34.97 -10.08
N ASN A 8 36.54 34.84 -10.02
CA ASN A 8 35.80 33.62 -9.64
C ASN A 8 36.05 32.48 -10.67
N ARG A 9 37.31 32.09 -10.90
CA ARG A 9 37.69 31.02 -11.84
C ARG A 9 37.59 29.63 -11.23
N SER A 10 37.65 29.51 -9.90
CA SER A 10 37.57 28.21 -9.23
C SER A 10 36.23 27.51 -9.42
N PRO A 11 35.03 28.15 -9.34
CA PRO A 11 33.76 27.44 -9.54
C PRO A 11 33.57 27.03 -11.00
N ALA A 12 34.07 27.84 -11.95
CA ALA A 12 33.98 27.56 -13.38
C ALA A 12 34.83 26.34 -13.80
N LEU A 13 36.01 26.17 -13.20
CA LEU A 13 36.86 25.00 -13.45
C LEU A 13 36.26 23.72 -12.88
N TRP A 14 35.70 23.77 -11.66
CA TRP A 14 34.98 22.63 -11.07
C TRP A 14 33.74 22.25 -11.87
N LEU A 15 32.97 23.25 -12.32
CA LEU A 15 31.79 23.02 -13.15
C LEU A 15 32.17 22.44 -14.52
N GLY A 16 33.19 23.01 -15.18
CA GLY A 16 33.70 22.51 -16.46
C GLY A 16 34.25 21.09 -16.36
N GLY A 17 34.98 20.77 -15.27
CA GLY A 17 35.47 19.43 -14.98
C GLY A 17 34.34 18.43 -14.72
N ALA A 18 33.32 18.81 -13.96
CA ALA A 18 32.14 17.98 -13.72
C ALA A 18 31.36 17.69 -15.01
N ILE A 19 31.17 18.70 -15.87
CA ILE A 19 30.52 18.53 -17.17
C ILE A 19 31.35 17.62 -18.08
N GLY A 20 32.68 17.82 -18.12
CA GLY A 20 33.59 16.98 -18.92
C GLY A 20 33.56 15.52 -18.49
N LEU A 21 33.62 15.25 -17.17
CA LEU A 21 33.51 13.89 -16.63
C LEU A 21 32.15 13.27 -16.91
N ALA A 22 31.06 14.03 -16.76
CA ALA A 22 29.72 13.55 -17.09
C ALA A 22 29.58 13.22 -18.59
N ALA A 23 30.15 14.05 -19.47
CA ALA A 23 30.14 13.80 -20.92
C ALA A 23 30.96 12.56 -21.31
N ILE A 24 32.14 12.36 -20.69
CA ILE A 24 32.96 11.16 -20.92
C ILE A 24 32.23 9.91 -20.41
N ALA A 25 31.66 9.95 -19.20
CA ALA A 25 30.90 8.83 -18.64
C ALA A 25 29.68 8.50 -19.51
N LEU A 26 28.97 9.52 -20.01
CA LEU A 26 27.83 9.33 -20.91
C LEU A 26 28.25 8.76 -22.27
N GLY A 27 29.32 9.28 -22.86
CA GLY A 27 29.87 8.76 -24.12
C GLY A 27 30.34 7.31 -24.00
N ALA A 28 31.00 6.97 -22.88
CA ALA A 28 31.39 5.61 -22.57
C ALA A 28 30.17 4.69 -22.37
N ALA A 29 29.15 5.13 -21.65
CA ALA A 29 27.92 4.35 -21.46
C ALA A 29 27.23 4.06 -22.81
N LEU A 30 27.10 5.08 -23.67
CA LEU A 30 26.53 4.91 -25.02
C LEU A 30 27.33 3.92 -25.87
N GLY A 31 28.67 3.97 -25.80
CA GLY A 31 29.57 3.12 -26.58
C GLY A 31 29.64 1.67 -26.09
N PHE A 32 29.67 1.44 -24.77
CA PHE A 32 29.90 0.11 -24.20
C PHE A 32 28.62 -0.63 -23.79
N VAL A 33 27.59 0.08 -23.32
CA VAL A 33 26.36 -0.50 -22.77
C VAL A 33 25.19 -0.39 -23.77
N GLY A 34 25.33 0.49 -24.76
CA GLY A 34 24.34 0.72 -25.80
C GLY A 34 23.32 1.81 -25.43
N PRO A 35 22.58 2.32 -26.44
CA PRO A 35 21.77 3.53 -26.29
C PRO A 35 20.57 3.34 -25.37
N LEU A 36 19.90 2.18 -25.40
CA LEU A 36 18.67 1.95 -24.64
C LEU A 36 18.94 1.89 -23.13
N ILE A 37 19.95 1.13 -22.71
CA ILE A 37 20.33 1.01 -21.29
C ILE A 37 20.86 2.35 -20.77
N THR A 38 21.63 3.07 -21.58
CA THR A 38 22.13 4.40 -21.21
C THR A 38 20.99 5.41 -21.02
N ALA A 39 20.00 5.42 -21.92
CA ALA A 39 18.81 6.26 -21.78
C ALA A 39 18.01 5.89 -20.52
N GLY A 40 17.81 4.59 -20.26
CA GLY A 40 17.17 4.11 -19.05
C GLY A 40 17.89 4.53 -17.76
N ALA A 41 19.22 4.42 -17.73
CA ALA A 41 20.04 4.85 -16.61
C ALA A 41 19.96 6.37 -16.36
N LEU A 42 19.98 7.18 -17.43
CA LEU A 42 19.80 8.62 -17.33
C LEU A 42 18.41 8.99 -16.80
N LEU A 43 17.35 8.35 -17.30
CA LEU A 43 15.98 8.58 -16.81
C LEU A 43 15.84 8.17 -15.35
N GLY A 44 16.44 7.04 -14.96
CA GLY A 44 16.49 6.60 -13.56
C GLY A 44 17.21 7.60 -12.65
N LEU A 45 18.34 8.14 -13.10
CA LEU A 45 19.09 9.17 -12.36
C LEU A 45 18.28 10.47 -12.24
N LEU A 46 17.65 10.93 -13.33
CA LEU A 46 16.79 12.11 -13.30
C LEU A 46 15.60 11.91 -12.35
N ALA A 47 14.96 10.74 -12.38
CA ALA A 47 13.87 10.40 -11.46
C ALA A 47 14.36 10.42 -10.00
N ALA A 48 15.54 9.82 -9.72
CA ALA A 48 16.13 9.85 -8.39
C ALA A 48 16.43 11.28 -7.91
N LEU A 49 16.98 12.14 -8.78
CA LEU A 49 17.24 13.55 -8.45
C LEU A 49 15.94 14.32 -8.17
N VAL A 50 14.88 14.10 -8.96
CA VAL A 50 13.57 14.71 -8.72
C VAL A 50 12.99 14.23 -7.39
N VAL A 51 13.02 12.94 -7.11
CA VAL A 51 12.58 12.34 -5.84
C VAL A 51 13.33 12.94 -4.66
N MET A 52 14.65 13.08 -4.76
CA MET A 52 15.49 13.63 -3.70
C MET A 52 15.37 15.16 -3.54
N SER A 53 14.83 15.86 -4.53
CA SER A 53 14.76 17.33 -4.50
C SER A 53 13.76 17.86 -3.48
N ARG A 54 12.65 17.15 -3.23
CA ARG A 54 11.57 17.59 -2.34
C ARG A 54 10.89 16.40 -1.67
N MET A 55 10.55 16.55 -0.39
CA MET A 55 9.81 15.54 0.38
C MET A 55 8.50 15.11 -0.31
N GLU A 56 7.76 16.06 -0.90
CA GLU A 56 6.51 15.76 -1.59
C GLU A 56 6.72 14.75 -2.73
N PHE A 57 7.79 14.90 -3.51
CA PHE A 57 8.09 14.01 -4.63
C PHE A 57 8.54 12.62 -4.17
N ALA A 58 9.28 12.53 -3.07
CA ALA A 58 9.62 11.24 -2.47
C ALA A 58 8.39 10.46 -2.01
N VAL A 59 7.44 11.14 -1.34
CA VAL A 59 6.18 10.50 -0.95
C VAL A 59 5.35 10.13 -2.18
N TRP A 60 5.31 10.97 -3.23
CA TRP A 60 4.61 10.63 -4.47
C TRP A 60 5.24 9.43 -5.19
N ALA A 61 6.56 9.26 -5.12
CA ALA A 61 7.22 8.08 -5.65
C ALA A 61 6.80 6.81 -4.93
N VAL A 62 6.68 6.83 -3.60
CA VAL A 62 6.10 5.70 -2.83
C VAL A 62 4.71 5.34 -3.35
N ILE A 63 3.83 6.34 -3.54
CA ILE A 63 2.48 6.12 -4.07
C ILE A 63 2.51 5.56 -5.50
N ALA A 64 3.36 6.10 -6.37
CA ALA A 64 3.48 5.65 -7.74
C ALA A 64 3.97 4.20 -7.81
N VAL A 65 4.95 3.81 -6.99
CA VAL A 65 5.43 2.43 -6.93
C VAL A 65 4.33 1.49 -6.46
N ILE A 66 3.62 1.82 -5.38
CA ILE A 66 2.53 0.98 -4.84
C ILE A 66 1.46 0.69 -5.89
N PHE A 67 1.08 1.67 -6.72
CA PHE A 67 -0.01 1.50 -7.68
C PHE A 67 0.42 0.99 -9.06
N ILE A 68 1.65 1.27 -9.48
CA ILE A 68 2.09 0.98 -10.86
C ILE A 68 3.06 -0.19 -10.93
N LEU A 69 3.98 -0.33 -9.99
CA LEU A 69 5.00 -1.40 -9.97
C LEU A 69 5.20 -1.96 -8.55
N PRO A 70 4.16 -2.49 -7.89
CA PRO A 70 4.22 -2.91 -6.48
C PRO A 70 5.25 -4.01 -6.19
N PHE A 71 5.63 -4.82 -7.20
CA PHE A 71 6.62 -5.89 -7.08
C PHE A 71 7.92 -5.57 -7.82
N GLY A 72 8.07 -4.35 -8.34
CA GLY A 72 9.25 -3.95 -9.11
C GLY A 72 10.50 -3.85 -8.24
N SER A 73 11.61 -4.34 -8.77
CA SER A 73 12.92 -4.36 -8.12
C SER A 73 14.04 -4.02 -9.10
N LEU A 74 15.22 -3.71 -8.56
CA LEU A 74 16.38 -3.47 -9.42
C LEU A 74 16.82 -4.76 -10.15
N PRO A 75 17.26 -4.66 -11.42
CA PRO A 75 17.73 -5.81 -12.21
C PRO A 75 19.06 -6.41 -11.73
N PHE A 76 19.67 -5.85 -10.68
CA PHE A 76 20.97 -6.26 -10.17
C PHE A 76 20.99 -6.37 -8.65
N LYS A 77 21.88 -7.23 -8.14
CA LYS A 77 22.11 -7.43 -6.71
C LYS A 77 23.25 -6.53 -6.25
N VAL A 78 23.04 -5.75 -5.18
CA VAL A 78 24.12 -5.03 -4.49
C VAL A 78 24.57 -5.84 -3.27
N VAL A 79 23.64 -6.08 -2.34
CA VAL A 79 23.76 -6.99 -1.19
C VAL A 79 22.53 -7.89 -1.14
N PHE A 80 21.37 -7.26 -1.32
CA PHE A 80 20.10 -7.85 -1.71
C PHE A 80 19.62 -7.17 -3.01
N THR A 81 18.50 -7.64 -3.58
CA THR A 81 17.77 -6.94 -4.65
C THR A 81 16.78 -5.96 -4.03
N PRO A 82 17.09 -4.65 -3.92
CA PRO A 82 16.14 -3.69 -3.38
C PRO A 82 14.94 -3.55 -4.31
N THR A 83 13.76 -3.44 -3.74
CA THR A 83 12.55 -3.08 -4.49
C THR A 83 12.55 -1.60 -4.83
N PHE A 84 11.76 -1.18 -5.81
CA PHE A 84 11.53 0.25 -6.02
C PHE A 84 10.86 0.90 -4.80
N LEU A 85 10.09 0.11 -4.03
CA LEU A 85 9.44 0.55 -2.82
C LEU A 85 10.46 0.76 -1.69
N ASP A 86 11.42 -0.15 -1.53
CA ASP A 86 12.57 0.00 -0.62
C ASP A 86 13.27 1.35 -0.87
N LEU A 87 13.61 1.63 -2.14
CA LEU A 87 14.32 2.85 -2.52
C LEU A 87 13.48 4.11 -2.28
N ALA A 88 12.18 4.07 -2.58
CA ALA A 88 11.28 5.20 -2.38
C ALA A 88 11.04 5.49 -0.88
N LEU A 89 10.82 4.45 -0.06
CA LEU A 89 10.69 4.57 1.38
C LEU A 89 11.98 5.09 2.01
N LEU A 90 13.13 4.55 1.61
CA LEU A 90 14.43 5.02 2.07
C LEU A 90 14.66 6.49 1.70
N ALA A 91 14.30 6.91 0.48
CA ALA A 91 14.39 8.31 0.07
C ALA A 91 13.56 9.22 0.97
N VAL A 92 12.31 8.84 1.31
CA VAL A 92 11.48 9.59 2.27
C VAL A 92 12.19 9.71 3.62
N MET A 93 12.70 8.60 4.17
CA MET A 93 13.36 8.62 5.47
C MET A 93 14.65 9.44 5.48
N VAL A 94 15.48 9.33 4.45
CA VAL A 94 16.73 10.08 4.30
C VAL A 94 16.45 11.58 4.18
N ILE A 95 15.51 11.98 3.32
CA ILE A 95 15.14 13.39 3.18
C ILE A 95 14.55 13.92 4.49
N TYR A 96 13.74 13.11 5.19
CA TYR A 96 13.17 13.50 6.48
C TYR A 96 14.26 13.75 7.52
N ALA A 97 15.19 12.82 7.68
CA ALA A 97 16.34 12.97 8.57
C ALA A 97 17.23 14.17 8.19
N TRP A 98 17.43 14.39 6.88
CA TRP A 98 18.21 15.51 6.36
C TRP A 98 17.60 16.87 6.68
N GLN A 99 16.27 16.99 6.64
CA GLN A 99 15.56 18.21 7.03
C GLN A 99 15.76 18.55 8.52
N TRP A 100 15.85 17.52 9.38
CA TRP A 100 16.21 17.70 10.79
C TRP A 100 17.66 18.16 10.95
N MET A 101 18.60 17.54 10.23
CA MET A 101 20.01 17.93 10.26
C MET A 101 20.24 19.38 9.80
N ARG A 102 19.43 19.87 8.86
CA ARG A 102 19.46 21.26 8.38
C ARG A 102 18.67 22.26 9.23
N ALA A 103 18.07 21.81 10.34
CA ALA A 103 17.18 22.61 11.19
C ALA A 103 16.00 23.25 10.43
N GLU A 104 15.60 22.65 9.30
CA GLU A 104 14.38 22.99 8.57
C GLU A 104 13.14 22.50 9.35
N ARG A 105 13.31 21.45 10.17
CA ARG A 105 12.33 20.98 11.17
C ARG A 105 12.84 21.23 12.58
N ARG A 106 11.96 21.77 13.44
CA ARG A 106 12.31 22.17 14.83
C ARG A 106 11.47 21.49 15.90
N GLN A 107 10.29 20.99 15.54
CA GLN A 107 9.37 20.33 16.45
C GLN A 107 8.79 19.10 15.76
N VAL A 108 8.63 18.02 16.52
CA VAL A 108 7.98 16.79 16.05
C VAL A 108 6.49 16.91 16.36
N THR A 109 5.66 16.76 15.36
CA THR A 109 4.22 16.64 15.54
C THR A 109 3.87 15.23 16.05
N VAL A 110 3.17 15.14 17.18
CA VAL A 110 2.79 13.87 17.80
C VAL A 110 1.27 13.77 17.93
N THR A 111 0.74 12.55 17.82
CA THR A 111 -0.68 12.22 18.06
C THR A 111 -0.78 11.09 19.09
N PRO A 112 -1.96 10.88 19.72
CA PRO A 112 -2.14 9.81 20.70
C PRO A 112 -1.77 8.40 20.18
N ALA A 113 -1.86 8.17 18.87
CA ALA A 113 -1.52 6.89 18.25
C ALA A 113 -0.01 6.63 18.13
N HIS A 114 0.86 7.63 18.31
CA HIS A 114 2.31 7.44 18.16
C HIS A 114 2.84 6.42 19.18
N LEU A 115 2.42 6.51 20.44
CA LEU A 115 2.89 5.61 21.49
C LEU A 115 2.54 4.14 21.20
N PRO A 116 1.28 3.75 20.93
CA PRO A 116 0.97 2.36 20.61
C PRO A 116 1.58 1.88 19.29
N ILE A 117 1.76 2.76 18.28
CA ILE A 117 2.46 2.39 17.03
C ILE A 117 3.95 2.13 17.29
N LEU A 118 4.61 2.95 18.10
CA LEU A 118 6.01 2.73 18.50
C LEU A 118 6.16 1.46 19.35
N ALA A 119 5.20 1.19 20.24
CA ALA A 119 5.15 -0.06 20.99
C ALA A 119 4.99 -1.27 20.07
N PHE A 120 4.10 -1.18 19.06
CA PHE A 120 3.94 -2.22 18.04
C PHE A 120 5.25 -2.44 17.27
N LEU A 121 5.93 -1.36 16.86
CA LEU A 121 7.22 -1.43 16.15
C LEU A 121 8.30 -2.09 17.02
N ALA A 122 8.40 -1.72 18.30
CA ALA A 122 9.32 -2.35 19.23
C ALA A 122 9.03 -3.85 19.41
N LEU A 123 7.76 -4.24 19.48
CA LEU A 123 7.35 -5.64 19.55
C LEU A 123 7.64 -6.40 18.24
N CYS A 124 7.52 -5.77 17.07
CA CYS A 124 7.95 -6.37 15.81
C CYS A 124 9.43 -6.74 15.87
N VAL A 125 10.28 -5.78 16.27
CA VAL A 125 11.74 -6.00 16.40
C VAL A 125 12.04 -7.07 17.43
N PHE A 126 11.39 -7.01 18.60
CA PHE A 126 11.56 -8.02 19.64
C PHE A 126 11.17 -9.43 19.13
N SER A 127 10.01 -9.58 18.51
CA SER A 127 9.53 -10.87 17.99
C SER A 127 10.41 -11.39 16.85
N PHE A 128 10.97 -10.50 16.03
CA PHE A 128 11.94 -10.87 15.00
C PHE A 128 13.21 -11.47 15.60
N VAL A 129 13.80 -10.78 16.59
CA VAL A 129 15.01 -11.25 17.28
C VAL A 129 14.74 -12.55 18.04
N ALA A 130 13.63 -12.62 18.77
CA ALA A 130 13.22 -13.81 19.52
C ALA A 130 12.95 -15.02 18.61
N GLY A 131 12.51 -14.78 17.37
CA GLY A 131 12.26 -15.83 16.39
C GLY A 131 13.50 -16.35 15.67
N LEU A 132 14.66 -15.68 15.71
CA LEU A 132 15.86 -16.11 14.98
C LEU A 132 16.24 -17.59 15.15
N PRO A 133 16.04 -18.26 16.31
CA PRO A 133 16.30 -19.69 16.44
C PRO A 133 15.41 -20.60 15.57
N ASN A 134 14.23 -20.12 15.15
CA ASN A 134 13.19 -20.92 14.50
C ASN A 134 13.34 -21.01 12.97
N GLY A 135 14.35 -20.37 12.39
CA GLY A 135 14.55 -20.40 10.94
C GLY A 135 15.77 -19.63 10.47
N PRO A 136 16.22 -19.87 9.22
CA PRO A 136 17.43 -19.25 8.69
C PRO A 136 17.25 -17.75 8.50
N LEU A 137 18.24 -16.97 8.94
CA LEU A 137 18.32 -15.54 8.68
C LEU A 137 18.80 -15.28 7.24
N THR A 138 17.86 -15.14 6.32
CA THR A 138 18.16 -14.84 4.91
C THR A 138 18.19 -13.34 4.63
N SER A 139 18.98 -12.91 3.64
CA SER A 139 19.02 -11.49 3.22
C SER A 139 17.65 -10.99 2.76
N ASN A 140 16.82 -11.86 2.15
CA ASN A 140 15.47 -11.50 1.75
C ASN A 140 14.55 -11.28 2.97
N LEU A 141 14.65 -12.12 4.00
CA LEU A 141 13.91 -11.93 5.24
C LEU A 141 14.28 -10.61 5.93
N ILE A 142 15.58 -10.30 6.03
CA ILE A 142 16.05 -9.03 6.61
C ILE A 142 15.49 -7.84 5.83
N ARG A 143 15.60 -7.87 4.49
CA ARG A 143 15.07 -6.82 3.62
C ARG A 143 13.58 -6.64 3.82
N GLN A 144 12.79 -7.71 3.73
CA GLN A 144 11.34 -7.61 3.84
C GLN A 144 10.89 -7.13 5.22
N PHE A 145 11.58 -7.57 6.27
CA PHE A 145 11.31 -7.11 7.62
C PHE A 145 11.67 -5.62 7.79
N ALA A 146 12.82 -5.17 7.29
CA ALA A 146 13.19 -3.77 7.29
C ALA A 146 12.18 -2.89 6.52
N GLU A 147 11.68 -3.37 5.39
CA GLU A 147 10.65 -2.67 4.61
C GLU A 147 9.33 -2.54 5.37
N MET A 148 8.93 -3.57 6.12
CA MET A 148 7.79 -3.50 7.03
C MET A 148 8.00 -2.42 8.11
N LEU A 149 9.19 -2.36 8.73
CA LEU A 149 9.50 -1.31 9.72
C LEU A 149 9.46 0.09 9.09
N LEU A 150 10.02 0.26 7.89
CA LEU A 150 9.98 1.53 7.15
C LEU A 150 8.54 1.94 6.83
N SER A 151 7.69 0.98 6.48
CA SER A 151 6.26 1.22 6.23
C SER A 151 5.53 1.69 7.49
N VAL A 152 5.78 1.06 8.64
CA VAL A 152 5.20 1.50 9.93
C VAL A 152 5.71 2.91 10.30
N LEU A 153 7.00 3.17 10.16
CA LEU A 153 7.61 4.48 10.42
C LEU A 153 7.05 5.57 9.50
N LEU A 154 6.75 5.23 8.25
CA LEU A 154 6.14 6.15 7.29
C LEU A 154 4.83 6.74 7.82
N ALA A 155 4.01 5.95 8.52
CA ALA A 155 2.78 6.47 9.13
C ALA A 155 3.05 7.64 10.09
N LEU A 156 4.10 7.53 10.92
CA LEU A 156 4.50 8.56 11.87
C LEU A 156 5.10 9.77 11.15
N VAL A 157 5.99 9.53 10.19
CA VAL A 157 6.61 10.58 9.37
C VAL A 157 5.56 11.38 8.60
N LEU A 158 4.53 10.73 8.05
CA LEU A 158 3.47 11.41 7.32
C LEU A 158 2.67 12.38 8.18
N VAL A 159 2.47 12.09 9.47
CA VAL A 159 1.79 13.03 10.38
C VAL A 159 2.55 14.35 10.49
N ASP A 160 3.88 14.26 10.57
CA ASP A 160 4.76 15.43 10.70
C ASP A 160 5.04 16.13 9.36
N VAL A 161 5.11 15.37 8.26
CA VAL A 161 5.33 15.89 6.91
C VAL A 161 4.09 16.62 6.40
N LEU A 162 2.88 16.12 6.70
CA LEU A 162 1.62 16.71 6.28
C LEU A 162 1.18 17.80 7.25
N ASP A 163 1.97 18.88 7.29
CA ASP A 163 1.79 20.08 8.12
C ASP A 163 0.62 20.98 7.69
N ARG A 164 0.20 20.87 6.42
CA ARG A 164 -0.77 21.76 5.79
C ARG A 164 -1.87 20.98 5.10
N ARG A 165 -3.09 21.53 5.15
CA ARG A 165 -4.26 21.01 4.42
C ARG A 165 -3.97 20.82 2.93
N ALA A 166 -3.26 21.75 2.30
CA ALA A 166 -2.87 21.65 0.89
C ALA A 166 -2.02 20.41 0.59
N ALA A 167 -1.10 20.02 1.49
CA ALA A 167 -0.27 18.84 1.31
C ALA A 167 -1.10 17.56 1.42
N LEU A 168 -2.01 17.47 2.41
CA LEU A 168 -2.96 16.37 2.55
C LEU A 168 -3.85 16.22 1.31
N LEU A 169 -4.40 17.33 0.81
CA LEU A 169 -5.23 17.37 -0.40
C LEU A 169 -4.47 16.87 -1.63
N ARG A 170 -3.24 17.36 -1.85
CA ARG A 170 -2.39 16.94 -2.97
C ARG A 170 -2.06 15.45 -2.88
N LEU A 171 -1.62 14.96 -1.73
CA LEU A 171 -1.25 13.56 -1.58
C LEU A 171 -2.45 12.62 -1.75
N THR A 172 -3.60 12.97 -1.16
CA THR A 172 -4.83 12.21 -1.35
C THR A 172 -5.24 12.19 -2.83
N ARG A 173 -5.12 13.31 -3.54
CA ARG A 173 -5.37 13.37 -4.98
C ARG A 173 -4.44 12.45 -5.78
N ILE A 174 -3.16 12.38 -5.44
CA ILE A 174 -2.20 11.46 -6.09
C ILE A 174 -2.58 9.99 -5.83
N ILE A 175 -3.02 9.66 -4.61
CA ILE A 175 -3.51 8.30 -4.28
C ILE A 175 -4.74 7.95 -5.12
N LEU A 176 -5.71 8.87 -5.23
CA LEU A 176 -6.92 8.66 -6.03
C LEU A 176 -6.61 8.47 -7.52
N LEU A 177 -5.68 9.27 -8.07
CA LEU A 177 -5.26 9.16 -9.47
C LEU A 177 -4.45 7.89 -9.72
N GLY A 178 -3.51 7.55 -8.85
CA GLY A 178 -2.72 6.31 -8.94
C GLY A 178 -3.60 5.07 -8.86
N GLY A 179 -4.55 5.06 -7.93
CA GLY A 179 -5.54 4.00 -7.80
C GLY A 179 -6.46 3.84 -9.01
N ALA A 180 -6.98 4.96 -9.55
CA ALA A 180 -7.79 4.94 -10.76
C ALA A 180 -6.99 4.47 -11.99
N LEU A 181 -5.71 4.86 -12.09
CA LEU A 181 -4.81 4.40 -13.14
C LEU A 181 -4.52 2.89 -13.00
N ALA A 182 -4.28 2.39 -11.80
CA ALA A 182 -4.10 0.97 -11.55
C ALA A 182 -5.35 0.17 -11.93
N ALA A 183 -6.55 0.67 -11.58
CA ALA A 183 -7.81 0.08 -11.98
C ALA A 183 -7.99 0.08 -13.51
N LEU A 184 -7.62 1.18 -14.18
CA LEU A 184 -7.66 1.28 -15.64
C LEU A 184 -6.70 0.28 -16.30
N ILE A 185 -5.48 0.13 -15.77
CA ILE A 185 -4.51 -0.87 -16.24
C ILE A 185 -5.07 -2.28 -16.03
N GLY A 186 -5.66 -2.56 -14.86
CA GLY A 186 -6.28 -3.86 -14.56
C GLY A 186 -7.42 -4.20 -15.51
N ILE A 187 -8.33 -3.26 -15.78
CA ILE A 187 -9.43 -3.44 -16.75
C ILE A 187 -8.86 -3.59 -18.17
N GLY A 188 -7.87 -2.78 -18.53
CA GLY A 188 -7.24 -2.82 -19.85
C GLY A 188 -6.58 -4.17 -20.13
N LEU A 189 -5.81 -4.71 -19.18
CA LEU A 189 -5.18 -6.02 -19.29
C LEU A 189 -6.21 -7.14 -19.35
N TYR A 190 -7.23 -7.11 -18.49
CA TYR A 190 -8.33 -8.08 -18.49
C TYR A 190 -9.14 -8.09 -19.80
N ALA A 191 -9.21 -6.97 -20.51
CA ALA A 191 -9.93 -6.86 -21.78
C ALA A 191 -9.10 -7.32 -23.00
N LEU A 192 -7.78 -7.48 -22.85
CA LEU A 192 -6.90 -7.96 -23.92
C LEU A 192 -6.94 -9.48 -24.01
N PRO A 193 -6.60 -10.07 -25.18
CA PRO A 193 -6.36 -11.51 -25.26
C PRO A 193 -5.21 -11.92 -24.34
N ASP A 194 -5.36 -13.06 -23.65
CA ASP A 194 -4.43 -13.56 -22.63
C ASP A 194 -2.98 -13.58 -23.13
N ALA A 195 -2.75 -14.00 -24.39
CA ALA A 195 -1.42 -14.04 -24.98
C ALA A 195 -0.74 -12.65 -25.06
N VAL A 196 -1.52 -11.60 -25.33
CA VAL A 196 -1.02 -10.22 -25.39
C VAL A 196 -0.82 -9.67 -23.98
N ALA A 197 -1.76 -9.91 -23.07
CA ALA A 197 -1.66 -9.48 -21.68
C ALA A 197 -0.43 -10.13 -20.99
N GLU A 198 -0.25 -11.43 -21.17
CA GLU A 198 0.91 -12.19 -20.68
C GLU A 198 2.21 -11.64 -21.28
N GLN A 199 2.27 -11.39 -22.60
CA GLN A 199 3.45 -10.80 -23.24
C GLN A 199 3.81 -9.43 -22.66
N LEU A 200 2.82 -8.58 -22.38
CA LEU A 200 3.06 -7.26 -21.78
C LEU A 200 3.54 -7.38 -20.33
N LEU A 201 2.96 -8.28 -19.55
CA LEU A 201 3.32 -8.47 -18.14
C LEU A 201 4.72 -9.12 -17.99
N THR A 202 5.06 -10.07 -18.85
CA THR A 202 6.37 -10.75 -18.83
C THR A 202 7.52 -9.82 -19.25
N GLN A 203 7.27 -8.72 -19.96
CA GLN A 203 8.28 -7.68 -20.20
C GLN A 203 8.77 -7.01 -18.89
N LEU A 204 7.98 -7.08 -17.82
CA LEU A 204 8.36 -6.57 -16.50
C LEU A 204 9.37 -7.47 -15.79
N ASP A 205 9.74 -8.64 -16.34
CA ASP A 205 10.78 -9.53 -15.79
C ASP A 205 12.12 -8.80 -15.58
N VAL A 206 12.41 -7.79 -16.40
CA VAL A 206 13.57 -6.89 -16.21
C VAL A 206 13.55 -6.20 -14.83
N PHE A 207 12.38 -6.02 -14.23
CA PHE A 207 12.19 -5.47 -12.90
C PHE A 207 11.89 -6.55 -11.84
N GLY A 208 12.17 -7.81 -12.12
CA GLY A 208 11.98 -8.92 -11.17
C GLY A 208 10.54 -9.42 -11.05
N TYR A 209 9.68 -9.10 -12.01
CA TYR A 209 8.37 -9.76 -12.12
C TYR A 209 8.50 -11.19 -12.65
N PRO A 210 7.47 -12.05 -12.52
CA PRO A 210 7.51 -13.40 -13.06
C PRO A 210 7.62 -13.39 -14.60
N ALA A 211 8.50 -14.24 -15.14
CA ALA A 211 8.74 -14.38 -16.59
C ALA A 211 7.66 -15.18 -17.35
N GLY A 212 6.64 -15.70 -16.65
CA GLY A 212 5.51 -16.43 -17.24
C GLY A 212 4.55 -16.97 -16.19
N GLY A 213 3.37 -17.41 -16.64
CA GLY A 213 2.27 -17.84 -15.79
C GLY A 213 1.71 -16.69 -14.94
N VAL A 214 1.65 -15.48 -15.51
CA VAL A 214 1.27 -14.28 -14.76
C VAL A 214 -0.25 -14.14 -14.67
N ILE A 215 -0.97 -14.44 -15.76
CA ILE A 215 -2.44 -14.43 -15.77
C ILE A 215 -2.98 -15.37 -14.69
N ARG A 216 -3.99 -14.89 -13.95
CA ARG A 216 -4.60 -15.61 -12.84
C ARG A 216 -6.04 -15.96 -13.16
N TYR A 217 -6.36 -17.23 -12.97
CA TYR A 217 -7.73 -17.73 -13.04
C TYR A 217 -8.22 -18.06 -11.65
N ILE A 218 -9.52 -18.16 -11.52
CA ILE A 218 -10.15 -18.73 -10.34
C ILE A 218 -9.63 -20.16 -10.11
N GLU A 219 -9.20 -20.45 -8.87
CA GLU A 219 -8.66 -21.76 -8.47
C GLU A 219 -7.47 -22.22 -9.34
N ASP A 220 -6.77 -21.28 -9.97
CA ASP A 220 -5.73 -21.54 -10.98
C ASP A 220 -6.20 -22.50 -12.09
N ASN A 221 -7.50 -22.49 -12.40
CA ASN A 221 -8.12 -23.33 -13.41
C ASN A 221 -8.53 -22.49 -14.64
N PRO A 222 -7.88 -22.66 -15.81
CA PRO A 222 -8.19 -21.92 -17.03
C PRO A 222 -9.62 -22.10 -17.56
N ASN A 223 -10.36 -23.10 -17.07
CA ASN A 223 -11.77 -23.30 -17.42
C ASN A 223 -12.71 -22.37 -16.62
N LEU A 224 -12.21 -21.71 -15.59
CA LEU A 224 -12.95 -20.75 -14.77
C LEU A 224 -12.55 -19.31 -15.16
N ALA A 225 -13.31 -18.33 -14.70
CA ALA A 225 -13.10 -16.94 -15.08
C ALA A 225 -11.70 -16.42 -14.70
N GLU A 226 -11.12 -15.61 -15.58
CA GLU A 226 -9.91 -14.83 -15.32
C GLU A 226 -10.16 -13.83 -14.19
N ARG A 227 -9.09 -13.42 -13.51
CA ARG A 227 -9.10 -12.45 -12.43
C ARG A 227 -8.20 -11.28 -12.78
N ALA A 228 -8.75 -10.07 -12.72
CA ALA A 228 -7.97 -8.85 -12.93
C ALA A 228 -6.88 -8.71 -11.84
N ILE A 229 -5.62 -8.52 -12.29
CA ILE A 229 -4.44 -8.39 -11.42
C ILE A 229 -3.68 -7.07 -11.58
N ALA A 230 -3.93 -6.32 -12.67
CA ALA A 230 -3.08 -5.21 -13.10
C ALA A 230 -1.58 -5.62 -13.07
N THR A 231 -0.71 -4.76 -12.57
CA THR A 231 0.72 -5.07 -12.30
C THR A 231 0.95 -5.59 -10.88
N SER A 232 -0.10 -6.02 -10.17
CA SER A 232 -0.02 -6.49 -8.79
C SER A 232 0.17 -8.00 -8.68
N VAL A 233 0.12 -8.77 -9.79
CA VAL A 233 0.34 -10.24 -9.89
C VAL A 233 -0.65 -11.12 -9.09
N ASP A 234 -1.11 -10.65 -7.93
CA ASP A 234 -2.08 -11.29 -7.04
C ASP A 234 -3.42 -10.50 -7.06
N PRO A 235 -4.52 -11.16 -7.44
CA PRO A 235 -5.83 -10.51 -7.58
C PRO A 235 -6.47 -10.14 -6.24
N ASN A 236 -6.15 -10.84 -5.15
CA ASN A 236 -6.74 -10.53 -3.85
C ASN A 236 -6.05 -9.34 -3.18
N ALA A 237 -4.72 -9.25 -3.25
CA ALA A 237 -3.94 -8.11 -2.77
C ALA A 237 -4.32 -6.83 -3.55
N PHE A 238 -4.48 -6.97 -4.88
CA PHE A 238 -4.99 -5.90 -5.73
C PHE A 238 -6.42 -5.51 -5.38
N GLY A 239 -7.31 -6.50 -5.20
CA GLY A 239 -8.68 -6.28 -4.76
C GLY A 239 -8.74 -5.53 -3.42
N GLY A 240 -7.93 -5.91 -2.44
CA GLY A 240 -7.87 -5.22 -1.15
C GLY A 240 -7.44 -3.75 -1.28
N THR A 241 -6.48 -3.49 -2.16
CA THR A 241 -6.04 -2.12 -2.52
C THR A 241 -7.18 -1.31 -3.15
N LEU A 242 -7.91 -1.91 -4.10
CA LEU A 242 -9.08 -1.29 -4.73
C LEU A 242 -10.23 -1.05 -3.74
N ALA A 243 -10.44 -1.95 -2.78
CA ALA A 243 -11.46 -1.77 -1.74
C ALA A 243 -11.16 -0.55 -0.85
N MET A 244 -9.90 -0.37 -0.45
CA MET A 244 -9.47 0.83 0.27
C MET A 244 -9.69 2.12 -0.54
N LEU A 245 -9.34 2.09 -1.83
CA LEU A 245 -9.53 3.22 -2.75
C LEU A 245 -11.00 3.53 -3.01
N GLY A 246 -11.83 2.51 -3.20
CA GLY A 246 -13.27 2.67 -3.40
C GLY A 246 -13.91 3.33 -2.18
N ALA A 247 -13.52 2.90 -0.98
CA ALA A 247 -13.96 3.52 0.27
C ALA A 247 -13.47 4.97 0.41
N LEU A 248 -12.25 5.28 -0.04
CA LEU A 248 -11.72 6.66 -0.07
C LEU A 248 -12.43 7.55 -1.09
N LEU A 249 -12.81 7.02 -2.25
CA LEU A 249 -13.54 7.72 -3.32
C LEU A 249 -15.00 7.95 -2.97
N ALA A 250 -15.65 7.04 -2.22
CA ALA A 250 -17.10 7.09 -2.01
C ALA A 250 -17.62 8.42 -1.42
N PRO A 251 -17.02 9.00 -0.36
CA PRO A 251 -17.45 10.32 0.14
C PRO A 251 -17.19 11.46 -0.86
N GLN A 252 -16.21 11.30 -1.76
CA GLN A 252 -15.90 12.31 -2.79
C GLN A 252 -17.03 12.45 -3.83
N LEU A 253 -17.87 11.43 -3.98
CA LEU A 253 -19.05 11.47 -4.84
C LEU A 253 -20.15 12.40 -4.30
N LEU A 254 -20.12 12.64 -2.98
CA LEU A 254 -21.19 13.33 -2.26
C LEU A 254 -20.93 14.82 -2.07
N VAL A 255 -19.68 15.26 -2.24
CA VAL A 255 -19.29 16.66 -2.05
C VAL A 255 -19.54 17.52 -3.29
N GLN A 256 -19.65 18.83 -3.07
CA GLN A 256 -19.81 19.79 -4.17
C GLN A 256 -18.53 19.97 -4.99
N LYS A 257 -17.37 20.00 -4.33
CA LYS A 257 -16.06 20.22 -4.94
C LYS A 257 -15.14 19.01 -4.67
N PRO A 258 -15.26 17.93 -5.46
CA PRO A 258 -14.44 16.74 -5.24
C PRO A 258 -12.96 17.02 -5.48
N LEU A 259 -12.09 16.21 -4.85
CA LEU A 259 -10.64 16.36 -4.96
C LEU A 259 -10.08 16.30 -6.38
N LEU A 260 -10.70 15.51 -7.26
CA LEU A 260 -10.29 15.38 -8.65
C LEU A 260 -10.72 16.59 -9.51
N GLY A 261 -11.38 17.59 -8.92
CA GLY A 261 -11.82 18.83 -9.56
C GLY A 261 -13.14 18.68 -10.33
N SER A 262 -13.37 17.53 -10.98
CA SER A 262 -14.62 17.25 -11.71
C SER A 262 -15.38 16.10 -11.07
N ARG A 263 -16.71 16.29 -10.95
CA ARG A 263 -17.64 15.22 -10.54
C ARG A 263 -17.60 14.05 -11.52
N LEU A 264 -17.54 14.32 -12.82
CA LEU A 264 -17.45 13.27 -13.84
C LEU A 264 -16.18 12.43 -13.69
N LEU A 265 -15.04 13.07 -13.43
CA LEU A 265 -13.78 12.35 -13.18
C LEU A 265 -13.86 11.51 -11.90
N THR A 266 -14.56 12.00 -10.88
CA THR A 266 -14.73 11.28 -9.61
C THR A 266 -15.67 10.08 -9.76
N TYR A 267 -16.79 10.25 -10.47
CA TYR A 267 -17.68 9.13 -10.84
C TYR A 267 -16.95 8.12 -11.71
N GLY A 268 -16.18 8.57 -12.71
CA GLY A 268 -15.39 7.71 -13.57
C GLY A 268 -14.32 6.93 -12.80
N ALA A 269 -13.57 7.59 -11.92
CA ALA A 269 -12.56 6.93 -11.08
C ALA A 269 -13.19 5.90 -10.14
N PHE A 270 -14.31 6.23 -9.48
CA PHE A 270 -15.03 5.28 -8.63
C PHE A 270 -15.59 4.10 -9.43
N GLY A 271 -16.17 4.37 -10.60
CA GLY A 271 -16.65 3.34 -11.52
C GLY A 271 -15.54 2.39 -11.96
N LEU A 272 -14.38 2.91 -12.38
CA LEU A 272 -13.21 2.11 -12.73
C LEU A 272 -12.77 1.23 -11.56
N VAL A 273 -12.66 1.79 -10.35
CA VAL A 273 -12.25 1.04 -9.16
C VAL A 273 -13.24 -0.06 -8.82
N VAL A 274 -14.55 0.22 -8.84
CA VAL A 274 -15.59 -0.78 -8.53
C VAL A 274 -15.66 -1.86 -9.60
N VAL A 275 -15.62 -1.50 -10.89
CA VAL A 275 -15.60 -2.48 -11.99
C VAL A 275 -14.37 -3.36 -11.89
N CYS A 276 -13.18 -2.76 -11.73
CA CYS A 276 -11.94 -3.53 -11.61
C CYS A 276 -11.96 -4.43 -10.36
N LEU A 277 -12.49 -3.94 -9.23
CA LEU A 277 -12.67 -4.73 -8.00
C LEU A 277 -13.54 -5.96 -8.26
N VAL A 278 -14.65 -5.80 -8.98
CA VAL A 278 -15.53 -6.91 -9.36
C VAL A 278 -14.76 -7.93 -10.22
N LEU A 279 -14.02 -7.45 -11.22
CA LEU A 279 -13.19 -8.29 -12.10
C LEU A 279 -12.03 -9.02 -11.38
N THR A 280 -11.64 -8.61 -10.17
CA THR A 280 -10.66 -9.37 -9.37
C THR A 280 -11.23 -10.68 -8.82
N PHE A 281 -12.56 -10.85 -8.85
CA PHE A 281 -13.28 -11.95 -8.19
C PHE A 281 -12.92 -12.15 -6.70
N SER A 282 -12.45 -11.10 -6.02
CA SER A 282 -12.07 -11.17 -4.60
C SER A 282 -13.27 -10.89 -3.68
N ARG A 283 -13.91 -11.97 -3.19
CA ARG A 283 -15.04 -11.89 -2.24
C ARG A 283 -14.69 -11.08 -0.99
N GLY A 284 -13.51 -11.32 -0.43
CA GLY A 284 -13.03 -10.61 0.77
C GLY A 284 -12.88 -9.10 0.52
N ALA A 285 -12.41 -8.71 -0.66
CA ALA A 285 -12.28 -7.31 -1.03
C ALA A 285 -13.63 -6.63 -1.30
N MET A 286 -14.60 -7.33 -1.92
CA MET A 286 -15.96 -6.82 -2.08
C MET A 286 -16.65 -6.61 -0.73
N ALA A 287 -16.54 -7.59 0.18
CA ALA A 287 -17.05 -7.48 1.55
C ALA A 287 -16.37 -6.33 2.31
N ALA A 288 -15.07 -6.12 2.11
CA ALA A 288 -14.32 -5.02 2.69
C ALA A 288 -14.77 -3.65 2.18
N LEU A 289 -15.00 -3.48 0.88
CA LEU A 289 -15.56 -2.25 0.34
C LEU A 289 -16.94 -2.00 0.95
N LEU A 290 -17.81 -3.02 1.02
CA LEU A 290 -19.12 -2.91 1.67
C LEU A 290 -18.99 -2.47 3.14
N ALA A 291 -18.08 -3.04 3.92
CA ALA A 291 -17.83 -2.63 5.30
C ALA A 291 -17.41 -1.14 5.40
N GLY A 292 -16.55 -0.68 4.49
CA GLY A 292 -16.19 0.74 4.38
C GLY A 292 -17.38 1.64 4.04
N LEU A 293 -18.23 1.23 3.09
CA LEU A 293 -19.44 1.98 2.72
C LEU A 293 -20.49 2.00 3.86
N LEU A 294 -20.61 0.91 4.62
CA LEU A 294 -21.46 0.84 5.82
C LEU A 294 -20.96 1.78 6.91
N LEU A 295 -19.64 1.94 7.09
CA LEU A 295 -19.08 2.94 8.00
C LEU A 295 -19.50 4.36 7.58
N ILE A 296 -19.39 4.68 6.29
CA ILE A 296 -19.79 5.99 5.73
C ILE A 296 -21.28 6.24 6.00
N ALA A 297 -22.11 5.23 5.76
CA ALA A 297 -23.55 5.27 6.02
C ALA A 297 -23.87 5.50 7.50
N ALA A 298 -23.23 4.75 8.39
CA ALA A 298 -23.41 4.83 9.83
C ALA A 298 -22.93 6.17 10.41
N ALA A 299 -21.79 6.68 9.94
CA ALA A 299 -21.16 7.87 10.50
C ALA A 299 -21.83 9.18 10.05
N ARG A 300 -22.21 9.32 8.77
CA ARG A 300 -22.70 10.60 8.24
C ARG A 300 -23.89 10.48 7.29
N TYR A 301 -23.88 9.53 6.37
CA TYR A 301 -24.83 9.49 5.26
C TYR A 301 -25.79 8.29 5.34
N ARG A 302 -26.66 8.28 6.36
CA ARG A 302 -27.57 7.15 6.67
C ARG A 302 -28.45 6.67 5.50
N TRP A 303 -28.77 7.53 4.54
CA TRP A 303 -29.55 7.15 3.35
C TRP A 303 -28.78 6.15 2.44
N ILE A 304 -27.45 6.09 2.55
CA ILE A 304 -26.61 5.11 1.85
C ILE A 304 -26.99 3.67 2.25
N PHE A 305 -27.53 3.42 3.45
CA PHE A 305 -28.04 2.08 3.79
C PHE A 305 -29.12 1.62 2.80
N GLY A 306 -30.02 2.52 2.40
CA GLY A 306 -31.04 2.22 1.40
C GLY A 306 -30.45 1.95 0.03
N LEU A 307 -29.42 2.73 -0.38
CA LEU A 307 -28.71 2.47 -1.64
C LEU A 307 -27.95 1.14 -1.63
N LEU A 308 -27.29 0.79 -0.53
CA LEU A 308 -26.57 -0.47 -0.39
C LEU A 308 -27.54 -1.65 -0.39
N ALA A 309 -28.69 -1.53 0.28
CA ALA A 309 -29.73 -2.55 0.26
C ALA A 309 -30.32 -2.72 -1.16
N LEU A 310 -30.60 -1.61 -1.86
CA LEU A 310 -31.07 -1.65 -3.24
C LEU A 310 -30.02 -2.25 -4.18
N GLY A 311 -28.77 -1.80 -4.09
CA GLY A 311 -27.66 -2.27 -4.91
C GLY A 311 -27.36 -3.75 -4.66
N GLY A 312 -27.39 -4.20 -3.40
CA GLY A 312 -27.27 -5.60 -3.03
C GLY A 312 -28.44 -6.43 -3.56
N GLY A 313 -29.68 -5.94 -3.46
CA GLY A 313 -30.85 -6.59 -4.04
C GLY A 313 -30.74 -6.74 -5.56
N VAL A 314 -30.33 -5.68 -6.27
CA VAL A 314 -30.07 -5.71 -7.70
C VAL A 314 -28.94 -6.69 -8.03
N PHE A 315 -27.84 -6.68 -7.27
CA PHE A 315 -26.72 -7.61 -7.44
C PHE A 315 -27.15 -9.07 -7.23
N LEU A 316 -28.11 -9.37 -6.36
CA LEU A 316 -28.61 -10.73 -6.19
C LEU A 316 -29.51 -11.19 -7.35
N LEU A 317 -30.14 -10.26 -8.08
CA LEU A 317 -31.14 -10.56 -9.11
C LEU A 317 -30.58 -10.52 -10.54
N LEU A 318 -29.44 -9.86 -10.76
CA LEU A 318 -28.88 -9.72 -12.10
C LEU A 318 -28.33 -11.07 -12.62
N PRO A 319 -28.56 -11.46 -13.89
CA PRO A 319 -28.09 -12.74 -14.41
C PRO A 319 -26.55 -12.88 -14.41
N PHE A 320 -25.82 -11.81 -14.73
CA PHE A 320 -24.36 -11.84 -14.82
C PHE A 320 -23.65 -11.84 -13.46
N THR A 321 -24.37 -11.59 -12.36
CA THR A 321 -23.83 -11.64 -11.00
C THR A 321 -24.08 -12.99 -10.33
N GLN A 322 -24.84 -13.89 -10.96
CA GLN A 322 -25.20 -15.19 -10.36
C GLN A 322 -23.98 -16.05 -10.06
N ASP A 323 -22.95 -16.03 -10.92
CA ASP A 323 -21.69 -16.74 -10.67
C ASP A 323 -21.00 -16.23 -9.39
N TYR A 324 -21.04 -14.92 -9.14
CA TYR A 324 -20.50 -14.33 -7.91
C TYR A 324 -21.31 -14.74 -6.68
N VAL A 325 -22.64 -14.75 -6.80
CA VAL A 325 -23.55 -15.14 -5.72
C VAL A 325 -23.37 -16.61 -5.37
N GLN A 326 -23.33 -17.50 -6.36
CA GLN A 326 -23.11 -18.92 -6.16
C GLN A 326 -21.79 -19.17 -5.42
N ARG A 327 -20.69 -18.56 -5.86
CA ARG A 327 -19.40 -18.71 -5.19
C ARG A 327 -19.36 -18.08 -3.80
N PHE A 328 -20.12 -17.02 -3.56
CA PHE A 328 -20.29 -16.48 -2.21
C PHE A 328 -21.00 -17.48 -1.30
N VAL A 329 -22.06 -18.13 -1.80
CA VAL A 329 -22.78 -19.20 -1.08
C VAL A 329 -21.89 -20.40 -0.82
N GLU A 330 -21.16 -20.90 -1.83
CA GLU A 330 -20.21 -22.01 -1.70
C GLU A 330 -19.10 -21.69 -0.67
N GLY A 331 -18.62 -20.45 -0.67
CA GLY A 331 -17.65 -19.96 0.31
C GLY A 331 -18.21 -19.97 1.74
N LEU A 332 -19.45 -19.54 1.94
CA LEU A 332 -20.13 -19.60 3.24
C LEU A 332 -20.42 -21.03 3.69
N GLN A 333 -20.71 -21.94 2.76
CA GLN A 333 -20.96 -23.36 3.04
C GLN A 333 -19.66 -24.15 3.25
N GLY A 334 -18.49 -23.54 3.01
CA GLY A 334 -17.19 -24.23 3.10
C GLY A 334 -16.98 -25.29 2.01
N GLN A 335 -17.70 -25.18 0.91
CA GLN A 335 -17.63 -26.13 -0.22
C GLN A 335 -16.55 -25.74 -1.23
N ASP A 336 -16.19 -24.45 -1.28
CA ASP A 336 -15.12 -23.95 -2.13
C ASP A 336 -13.74 -24.43 -1.63
N LEU A 337 -12.92 -24.92 -2.57
CA LEU A 337 -11.56 -25.41 -2.33
C LEU A 337 -10.71 -24.38 -1.59
N ALA A 338 -10.82 -23.10 -1.97
CA ALA A 338 -10.07 -22.03 -1.32
C ALA A 338 -10.43 -21.89 0.17
N THR A 339 -11.70 -22.06 0.53
CA THR A 339 -12.14 -22.01 1.94
C THR A 339 -11.68 -23.25 2.71
N GLN A 340 -11.70 -24.43 2.09
CA GLN A 340 -11.23 -25.67 2.71
C GLN A 340 -9.74 -25.63 3.03
N MET A 341 -8.91 -25.13 2.10
CA MET A 341 -7.48 -24.93 2.35
C MET A 341 -7.25 -24.00 3.56
N ARG A 342 -8.02 -22.91 3.65
CA ARG A 342 -7.94 -21.96 4.76
C ARG A 342 -8.30 -22.57 6.11
N PHE A 343 -9.25 -23.50 6.18
CA PHE A 343 -9.55 -24.18 7.45
C PHE A 343 -8.37 -24.99 7.98
N GLY A 344 -7.58 -25.60 7.10
CA GLY A 344 -6.30 -26.22 7.45
C GLY A 344 -5.33 -25.20 8.03
N GLU A 345 -5.10 -24.10 7.32
CA GLU A 345 -4.24 -23.01 7.79
C GLU A 345 -4.69 -22.42 9.14
N TYR A 346 -6.00 -22.31 9.36
CA TYR A 346 -6.56 -21.76 10.61
C TYR A 346 -6.30 -22.71 11.78
N LYS A 347 -6.45 -24.02 11.56
CA LYS A 347 -6.15 -25.03 12.57
C LYS A 347 -4.67 -25.00 12.97
N ASP A 348 -3.78 -24.89 11.99
CA ASP A 348 -2.33 -24.82 12.21
C ASP A 348 -1.96 -23.55 12.97
N ALA A 349 -2.50 -22.40 12.56
CA ALA A 349 -2.29 -21.12 13.23
C ALA A 349 -2.80 -21.14 14.68
N LEU A 350 -4.00 -21.67 14.94
CA LEU A 350 -4.55 -21.79 16.29
C LEU A 350 -3.74 -22.74 17.17
N THR A 351 -3.22 -23.82 16.60
CA THR A 351 -2.31 -24.74 17.31
C THR A 351 -1.02 -24.03 17.71
N LEU A 352 -0.44 -23.26 16.79
CA LEU A 352 0.78 -22.49 17.04
C LEU A 352 0.57 -21.38 18.08
N ILE A 353 -0.55 -20.65 18.00
CA ILE A 353 -0.94 -19.66 19.02
C ILE A 353 -1.17 -20.36 20.37
N GLY A 354 -1.77 -21.55 20.39
CA GLY A 354 -1.94 -22.33 21.62
C GLY A 354 -0.61 -22.73 22.28
N ARG A 355 0.41 -23.05 21.48
CA ARG A 355 1.76 -23.41 21.96
C ARG A 355 2.60 -22.19 22.37
N TYR A 356 2.48 -21.07 21.64
CA TYR A 356 3.28 -19.85 21.83
C TYR A 356 2.41 -18.59 22.00
N PRO A 357 1.51 -18.54 23.01
CA PRO A 357 0.40 -17.56 23.04
C PRO A 357 0.83 -16.11 23.24
N TRP A 358 1.90 -15.84 24.00
CA TRP A 358 2.20 -14.48 24.42
C TRP A 358 3.07 -13.72 23.43
N LEU A 359 4.14 -14.35 22.95
CA LEU A 359 5.18 -13.71 22.13
C LEU A 359 5.24 -14.27 20.69
N GLY A 360 4.50 -15.33 20.39
CA GLY A 360 4.55 -15.99 19.10
C GLY A 360 5.90 -16.64 18.81
N VAL A 361 6.11 -17.01 17.55
CA VAL A 361 7.32 -17.72 17.09
C VAL A 361 8.27 -16.84 16.27
N GLY A 362 7.93 -15.57 16.07
CA GLY A 362 8.69 -14.63 15.25
C GLY A 362 8.48 -14.78 13.75
N PHE A 363 9.42 -14.26 12.95
CA PHE A 363 9.24 -14.06 11.50
C PHE A 363 10.07 -15.00 10.61
N SER A 364 11.01 -15.76 11.18
CA SER A 364 12.02 -16.56 10.45
C SER A 364 11.54 -17.95 10.02
N GLY A 365 10.64 -18.57 10.79
CA GLY A 365 10.17 -19.93 10.55
C GLY A 365 9.34 -20.47 11.71
N ALA A 366 8.76 -21.66 11.51
CA ALA A 366 8.07 -22.39 12.56
C ALA A 366 9.09 -23.18 13.41
N PRO A 367 8.97 -23.22 14.75
CA PRO A 367 9.89 -23.96 15.62
C PRO A 367 9.86 -25.47 15.38
N GLU A 368 8.75 -25.99 14.86
CA GLU A 368 8.49 -27.41 14.68
C GLU A 368 8.13 -27.69 13.20
N ASN A 369 8.55 -28.86 12.71
CA ASN A 369 8.40 -29.24 11.29
C ASN A 369 6.97 -29.66 10.91
N ASP A 370 6.07 -29.84 11.88
CA ASP A 370 4.70 -30.33 11.69
C ASP A 370 3.68 -29.19 11.44
N ILE A 371 4.08 -27.92 11.57
CA ILE A 371 3.17 -26.76 11.47
C ILE A 371 3.70 -25.72 10.49
N TYR A 372 2.82 -25.23 9.60
CA TYR A 372 3.13 -24.15 8.67
C TYR A 372 2.90 -22.75 9.28
N LEU A 373 3.82 -21.81 9.04
CA LEU A 373 3.73 -20.40 9.46
C LEU A 373 2.98 -19.53 8.43
N GLY A 374 1.94 -20.07 7.80
CA GLY A 374 1.16 -19.40 6.74
C GLY A 374 -0.33 -19.50 7.02
N VAL A 375 -1.02 -18.36 7.05
CA VAL A 375 -2.47 -18.33 7.26
C VAL A 375 -3.12 -17.18 6.54
N SER A 376 -4.20 -17.45 5.83
CA SER A 376 -5.04 -16.48 5.11
C SER A 376 -5.94 -15.68 6.07
N ASN A 377 -5.34 -15.06 7.08
CA ASN A 377 -5.94 -14.13 8.04
C ASN A 377 -4.81 -13.32 8.70
N ALA A 378 -4.81 -12.01 8.51
CA ALA A 378 -3.76 -11.13 9.02
C ALA A 378 -3.64 -11.17 10.55
N TYR A 379 -4.75 -11.30 11.27
CA TYR A 379 -4.78 -11.32 12.73
C TYR A 379 -4.22 -12.62 13.32
N LEU A 380 -4.59 -13.76 12.73
CA LEU A 380 -4.00 -15.05 13.09
C LEU A 380 -2.51 -15.09 12.73
N LEU A 381 -2.12 -14.48 11.60
CA LEU A 381 -0.71 -14.36 11.21
C LEU A 381 0.07 -13.49 12.21
N MET A 382 -0.49 -12.35 12.63
CA MET A 382 0.11 -11.49 13.66
C MET A 382 0.23 -12.23 14.99
N ALA A 383 -0.84 -12.91 15.44
CA ALA A 383 -0.81 -13.67 16.68
C ALA A 383 0.17 -14.85 16.63
N SER A 384 0.33 -15.49 15.46
CA SER A 384 1.32 -16.55 15.26
C SER A 384 2.75 -16.02 15.37
N LYS A 385 3.04 -14.87 14.75
CA LYS A 385 4.40 -14.30 14.67
C LYS A 385 4.80 -13.48 15.90
N MET A 386 3.86 -12.79 16.53
CA MET A 386 4.12 -11.82 17.62
C MET A 386 3.33 -12.12 18.90
N GLY A 387 2.57 -13.21 18.91
CA GLY A 387 1.69 -13.57 20.02
C GLY A 387 0.46 -12.68 20.15
N LEU A 388 -0.39 -13.02 21.12
CA LEU A 388 -1.54 -12.22 21.51
C LEU A 388 -1.12 -10.82 21.98
N VAL A 389 0.07 -10.65 22.55
CA VAL A 389 0.58 -9.32 22.95
C VAL A 389 0.77 -8.44 21.73
N GLY A 390 1.44 -8.93 20.68
CA GLY A 390 1.61 -8.20 19.43
C GLY A 390 0.29 -7.84 18.76
N LEU A 391 -0.65 -8.79 18.68
CA LEU A 391 -1.99 -8.56 18.15
C LEU A 391 -2.76 -7.50 18.96
N MET A 392 -2.74 -7.58 20.28
CA MET A 392 -3.45 -6.63 21.15
C MET A 392 -2.88 -5.22 21.03
N VAL A 393 -1.55 -5.06 20.91
CA VAL A 393 -0.94 -3.74 20.70
C VAL A 393 -1.24 -3.20 19.31
N PHE A 394 -1.31 -4.05 18.28
CA PHE A 394 -1.79 -3.64 16.96
C PHE A 394 -3.24 -3.14 17.00
N LEU A 395 -4.14 -3.92 17.61
CA LEU A 395 -5.55 -3.54 17.77
C LEU A 395 -5.72 -2.28 18.61
N LEU A 396 -4.89 -2.08 19.64
CA LEU A 396 -4.84 -0.86 20.42
C LEU A 396 -4.41 0.33 19.56
N ALA A 397 -3.36 0.20 18.74
CA ALA A 397 -2.90 1.26 17.84
C ALA A 397 -4.02 1.68 16.88
N VAL A 398 -4.65 0.72 16.21
CA VAL A 398 -5.80 0.96 15.32
C VAL A 398 -6.98 1.58 16.08
N GLY A 399 -7.30 1.04 17.26
CA GLY A 399 -8.37 1.53 18.12
C GLY A 399 -8.16 2.97 18.56
N VAL A 400 -6.92 3.37 18.86
CA VAL A 400 -6.56 4.76 19.19
C VAL A 400 -6.70 5.67 17.97
N VAL A 401 -6.29 5.22 16.78
CA VAL A 401 -6.48 5.98 15.52
C VAL A 401 -7.97 6.27 15.31
N LEU A 402 -8.80 5.23 15.32
CA LEU A 402 -10.26 5.35 15.08
C LEU A 402 -10.95 6.12 16.22
N GLY A 403 -10.62 5.83 17.47
CA GLY A 403 -11.21 6.47 18.65
C GLY A 403 -10.90 7.96 18.69
N TRP A 404 -9.66 8.36 18.41
CA TRP A 404 -9.27 9.76 18.35
C TRP A 404 -10.01 10.51 17.23
N ALA A 405 -10.16 9.87 16.06
CA ALA A 405 -11.00 10.35 14.97
C ALA A 405 -12.44 10.60 15.45
N ILE A 406 -13.08 9.61 16.08
CA ILE A 406 -14.48 9.69 16.54
C ILE A 406 -14.69 10.82 17.56
N VAL A 407 -13.73 11.05 18.46
CA VAL A 407 -13.79 12.14 19.44
C VAL A 407 -13.72 13.51 18.75
N ARG A 408 -12.95 13.63 17.67
CA ARG A 408 -12.74 14.90 16.93
C ARG A 408 -13.74 15.12 15.78
N ARG A 409 -14.66 14.20 15.53
CA ARG A 409 -15.61 14.23 14.39
C ARG A 409 -16.38 15.54 14.21
N ARG A 410 -16.76 16.20 15.32
CA ARG A 410 -17.56 17.43 15.28
C ARG A 410 -16.80 18.59 14.63
N ALA A 411 -15.52 18.75 14.95
CA ALA A 411 -14.67 19.78 14.35
C ALA A 411 -14.44 19.51 12.85
N ILE A 412 -14.26 18.25 12.49
CA ILE A 412 -14.05 17.81 11.10
C ILE A 412 -15.27 18.10 10.24
N TYR A 413 -16.48 17.86 10.77
CA TYR A 413 -17.72 18.01 10.02
C TYR A 413 -18.04 19.44 9.59
N ALA A 414 -17.38 20.44 10.16
CA ALA A 414 -17.49 21.84 9.76
C ALA A 414 -16.85 22.13 8.38
N ASP A 415 -15.92 21.30 7.92
CA ASP A 415 -15.27 21.43 6.60
C ASP A 415 -15.65 20.22 5.71
N GLU A 416 -16.47 20.46 4.68
CA GLU A 416 -16.97 19.39 3.80
C GLU A 416 -15.86 18.65 3.04
N ASN A 417 -14.83 19.37 2.58
CA ASN A 417 -13.75 18.76 1.80
C ASN A 417 -12.86 17.91 2.68
N LEU A 418 -12.52 18.41 3.87
CA LEU A 418 -11.75 17.65 4.84
C LEU A 418 -12.54 16.48 5.40
N THR A 419 -13.86 16.64 5.59
CA THR A 419 -14.77 15.54 5.95
C THR A 419 -14.68 14.40 4.95
N ALA A 420 -14.79 14.67 3.65
CA ALA A 420 -14.84 13.60 2.65
C ALA A 420 -13.54 12.79 2.60
N ILE A 421 -12.40 13.47 2.76
CA ILE A 421 -11.08 12.81 2.88
C ILE A 421 -11.01 11.98 4.13
N TRP A 422 -11.29 12.61 5.27
CA TRP A 422 -11.18 11.98 6.57
C TRP A 422 -12.09 10.74 6.68
N LEU A 423 -13.35 10.88 6.28
CA LEU A 423 -14.31 9.78 6.30
C LEU A 423 -13.91 8.66 5.34
N GLY A 424 -13.39 9.01 4.16
CA GLY A 424 -12.90 8.05 3.17
C GLY A 424 -11.65 7.30 3.64
N LEU A 425 -10.74 7.96 4.35
CA LEU A 425 -9.55 7.32 4.93
C LEU A 425 -9.95 6.34 6.03
N LEU A 426 -10.87 6.70 6.93
CA LEU A 426 -11.37 5.79 7.95
C LEU A 426 -12.14 4.60 7.33
N ALA A 427 -12.95 4.85 6.30
CA ALA A 427 -13.65 3.80 5.58
C ALA A 427 -12.67 2.85 4.87
N GLY A 428 -11.60 3.39 4.28
CA GLY A 428 -10.53 2.60 3.69
C GLY A 428 -9.75 1.78 4.72
N LEU A 429 -9.50 2.33 5.92
CA LEU A 429 -8.92 1.55 7.02
C LEU A 429 -9.85 0.41 7.46
N VAL A 430 -11.15 0.67 7.60
CA VAL A 430 -12.13 -0.39 7.91
C VAL A 430 -12.18 -1.44 6.80
N ALA A 431 -12.09 -1.04 5.54
CA ALA A 431 -11.97 -1.98 4.43
C ALA A 431 -10.70 -2.84 4.57
N ALA A 432 -9.53 -2.24 4.79
CA ALA A 432 -8.27 -2.97 4.97
C ALA A 432 -8.32 -3.97 6.13
N LEU A 433 -8.88 -3.56 7.28
CA LEU A 433 -9.09 -4.43 8.44
C LEU A 433 -10.03 -5.60 8.09
N THR A 434 -11.10 -5.33 7.34
CA THR A 434 -12.04 -6.36 6.89
C THR A 434 -11.37 -7.35 5.94
N VAL A 435 -10.54 -6.89 5.00
CA VAL A 435 -9.71 -7.78 4.17
C VAL A 435 -8.81 -8.64 5.05
N GLY A 436 -8.23 -8.06 6.10
CA GLY A 436 -7.40 -8.78 7.07
C GLY A 436 -8.08 -9.98 7.76
N ILE A 437 -9.41 -10.03 7.79
CA ILE A 437 -10.17 -11.19 8.30
C ILE A 437 -10.09 -12.36 7.31
N PHE A 438 -10.11 -12.05 6.01
CA PHE A 438 -10.17 -13.03 4.94
C PHE A 438 -8.82 -13.29 4.28
N ASP A 439 -7.80 -12.50 4.61
CA ASP A 439 -6.48 -12.58 3.99
C ASP A 439 -5.39 -11.94 4.85
N HIS A 440 -4.12 -12.16 4.48
CA HIS A 440 -2.97 -11.75 5.28
C HIS A 440 -2.11 -10.63 4.67
N TYR A 441 -2.46 -10.13 3.48
CA TYR A 441 -1.59 -9.26 2.67
C TYR A 441 -1.10 -8.00 3.38
N PHE A 442 -1.91 -7.37 4.22
CA PHE A 442 -1.54 -6.13 4.92
C PHE A 442 -0.47 -6.31 6.00
N PHE A 443 -0.18 -7.54 6.41
CA PHE A 443 0.86 -7.85 7.40
C PHE A 443 1.92 -8.84 6.88
N ASN A 444 1.66 -9.53 5.77
CA ASN A 444 2.62 -10.45 5.20
C ASN A 444 3.79 -9.70 4.55
N LEU A 445 5.00 -10.09 4.96
CA LEU A 445 6.28 -9.58 4.45
C LEU A 445 6.47 -9.70 2.93
N ALA A 446 5.73 -10.60 2.27
CA ALA A 446 5.76 -10.74 0.81
C ALA A 446 4.94 -9.65 0.07
N PHE A 447 3.97 -9.00 0.72
CA PHE A 447 3.01 -8.08 0.10
C PHE A 447 3.23 -6.64 0.58
N GLN A 448 4.43 -6.17 0.31
CA GLN A 448 5.00 -4.98 0.94
C GLN A 448 4.25 -3.70 0.55
N ALA A 449 3.85 -3.57 -0.71
CA ALA A 449 3.06 -2.45 -1.20
C ALA A 449 1.69 -2.33 -0.50
N ALA A 450 1.02 -3.46 -0.23
CA ALA A 450 -0.25 -3.48 0.51
C ALA A 450 -0.05 -3.01 1.96
N GLY A 451 0.96 -3.56 2.64
CA GLY A 451 1.34 -3.13 4.00
C GLY A 451 1.69 -1.64 4.08
N ALA A 452 2.49 -1.13 3.13
CA ALA A 452 2.83 0.28 3.04
C ALA A 452 1.58 1.15 2.86
N LEU A 453 0.65 0.78 1.97
CA LEU A 453 -0.59 1.51 1.75
C LEU A 453 -1.45 1.58 3.01
N PHE A 454 -1.56 0.49 3.78
CA PHE A 454 -2.26 0.47 5.06
C PHE A 454 -1.69 1.50 6.04
N TRP A 455 -0.37 1.52 6.22
CA TRP A 455 0.29 2.48 7.11
C TRP A 455 0.22 3.92 6.59
N ILE A 456 0.22 4.13 5.27
CA ILE A 456 -0.05 5.44 4.65
C ILE A 456 -1.45 5.93 5.01
N PHE A 457 -2.48 5.07 4.94
CA PHE A 457 -3.83 5.43 5.35
C PHE A 457 -3.91 5.78 6.84
N ILE A 458 -3.17 5.09 7.71
CA ILE A 458 -3.06 5.46 9.13
C ILE A 458 -2.46 6.86 9.28
N GLY A 459 -1.31 7.12 8.63
CA GLY A 459 -0.64 8.43 8.69
C GLY A 459 -1.52 9.57 8.18
N LEU A 460 -2.22 9.35 7.06
CA LEU A 460 -3.17 10.30 6.48
C LEU A 460 -4.37 10.54 7.39
N ALA A 461 -4.96 9.50 7.97
CA ALA A 461 -6.11 9.61 8.86
C ALA A 461 -5.74 10.41 10.13
N LEU A 462 -4.56 10.18 10.68
CA LEU A 462 -4.02 10.92 11.81
C LEU A 462 -3.74 12.39 11.43
N ALA A 463 -3.09 12.65 10.29
CA ALA A 463 -2.84 14.00 9.80
C ALA A 463 -4.15 14.77 9.55
N ALA A 464 -5.13 14.15 8.91
CA ALA A 464 -6.45 14.74 8.65
C ALA A 464 -7.19 15.08 9.96
N THR A 465 -7.16 14.16 10.93
CA THR A 465 -7.80 14.39 12.25
C THR A 465 -7.12 15.53 13.01
N ARG A 466 -5.79 15.62 12.94
CA ARG A 466 -5.03 16.72 13.54
C ARG A 466 -5.36 18.08 12.91
N LEU A 467 -5.24 18.18 11.58
CA LEU A 467 -5.42 19.42 10.84
C LEU A 467 -6.84 19.99 10.97
N ALA A 468 -7.82 19.12 11.25
CA ALA A 468 -9.17 19.53 11.55
C ALA A 468 -9.36 20.01 13.00
N ALA A 469 -8.51 19.60 13.94
CA ALA A 469 -8.57 20.03 15.33
C ALA A 469 -7.81 21.35 15.57
N GLU A 470 -6.87 21.69 14.69
CA GLU A 470 -6.15 22.97 14.65
C GLU A 470 -6.91 24.05 13.86
N ALA A 471 -7.99 23.65 13.17
CA ALA A 471 -8.94 24.51 12.45
C ALA A 471 -9.88 25.25 13.39
#